data_AF-A0A9P7DL86-F1
#
_entry.id   AF-A0A9P7DL86-F1
#
_cell.length_a   1.000
_cell.length_b   1.000
_cell.length_c   1.000
_cell.angle_alpha   90.00
_cell.angle_beta   90.00
_cell.angle_gamma   90.00
#
_symmetry.space_group_name_H-M   'P 1'
#
loop_
_entity.id
_entity.type
_entity.pdbx_description
1 polymer ?
#
loop_
_entity_poly.entity_id
_entity_poly.type
_entity_poly.pdbx_seq_one_letter_code
_entity_poly.pdbx_strand_id
1 'polypeptide(L)' 'MSLPEAESELQAHLSDHFADSDWRPALKAVMDAEGDTDLALRAVNTLKKAAFGRTSLKLRIPACQQKPVQL' A
#
# COMPACT_ATOMS: atom_id res chain seq x y z
N MET A 1 -12.35 2.46 -15.90
CA MET A 1 -11.06 1.93 -15.45
C MET A 1 -10.93 0.51 -15.93
N SER A 2 -9.78 0.19 -16.52
CA SER A 2 -9.39 -1.20 -16.78
C SER A 2 -8.62 -1.77 -15.57
N LEU A 3 -8.59 -3.10 -15.42
CA LEU A 3 -7.83 -3.78 -14.36
C LEU A 3 -6.34 -3.33 -14.26
N PRO A 4 -5.60 -3.20 -15.38
CA PRO A 4 -4.22 -2.71 -15.36
C PRO A 4 -4.06 -1.27 -14.85
N GLU A 5 -5.08 -0.44 -15.11
CA GLU A 5 -5.12 0.96 -14.69
C GLU A 5 -5.38 1.06 -13.18
N ALA A 6 -6.33 0.24 -12.68
CA ALA A 6 -6.60 0.12 -11.25
C ALA A 6 -5.40 -0.48 -10.47
N GLU A 7 -4.69 -1.45 -11.05
CA GLU A 7 -3.46 -2.02 -10.47
C GLU A 7 -2.37 -0.95 -10.34
N SER A 8 -2.13 -0.17 -11.40
CA SER A 8 -1.12 0.90 -11.39
C SER A 8 -1.43 1.98 -10.36
N GLU A 9 -2.70 2.40 -10.25
CA GLU A 9 -3.11 3.38 -9.24
C GLU A 9 -2.94 2.84 -7.81
N LEU A 10 -3.35 1.60 -7.55
CA LEU A 10 -3.15 0.96 -6.25
C LEU A 10 -1.67 0.82 -5.91
N GLN A 11 -0.85 0.39 -6.88
CA GLN A 11 0.59 0.25 -6.71
C GLN A 11 1.23 1.58 -6.35
N ALA A 12 0.92 2.65 -7.09
CA ALA A 12 1.45 3.98 -6.82
C ALA A 12 1.09 4.43 -5.39
N HIS A 13 -0.19 4.30 -5.02
CA HIS A 13 -0.67 4.70 -3.69
C HIS A 13 -0.04 3.89 -2.56
N LEU A 14 0.08 2.58 -2.73
CA LEU A 14 0.68 1.71 -1.72
C LEU A 14 2.19 1.91 -1.59
N SER A 15 2.90 2.15 -2.70
CA SER A 15 4.36 2.35 -2.71
C SER A 15 4.80 3.67 -2.07
N ASP A 16 3.92 4.66 -2.03
CA ASP A 16 4.18 5.94 -1.36
C ASP A 16 4.08 5.81 0.17
N HIS A 17 3.15 4.99 0.65
CA HIS A 17 2.83 4.89 2.07
C HIS A 17 3.49 3.71 2.79
N PHE A 18 3.77 2.61 2.10
CA PHE A 18 4.20 1.35 2.70
C PHE A 18 5.50 0.82 2.08
N ALA A 19 6.24 0.02 2.84
CA ALA A 19 7.40 -0.70 2.31
C ALA A 19 6.97 -1.82 1.36
N ASP A 20 7.78 -2.09 0.32
CA ASP A 20 7.52 -3.12 -0.70
C ASP A 20 7.20 -4.50 -0.12
N SER A 21 7.83 -4.85 1.02
CA SER A 21 7.58 -6.12 1.71
C SER A 21 6.17 -6.25 2.29
N ASP A 22 5.54 -5.12 2.61
CA ASP A 22 4.24 -5.09 3.30
C ASP A 22 3.08 -4.91 2.31
N TRP A 23 3.25 -4.12 1.25
CA TRP A 23 2.15 -3.86 0.31
C TRP A 23 2.09 -4.78 -0.90
N ARG A 24 3.22 -5.31 -1.40
CA ARG A 24 3.21 -6.22 -2.57
C ARG A 24 2.37 -7.49 -2.35
N PRO A 25 2.44 -8.18 -1.20
CA PRO A 25 1.60 -9.35 -0.97
C PRO A 25 0.11 -9.00 -0.92
N ALA A 26 -0.23 -7.83 -0.38
CA ALA A 26 -1.61 -7.35 -0.32
C ALA A 26 -2.14 -6.98 -1.71
N LEU A 27 -1.35 -6.28 -2.54
CA LEU A 27 -1.73 -5.97 -3.92
C LEU A 27 -1.95 -7.25 -4.73
N LYS A 28 -1.02 -8.22 -4.61
CA LYS A 28 -1.16 -9.51 -5.27
C LYS A 28 -2.44 -10.24 -4.87
N ALA A 29 -2.77 -10.24 -3.58
CA ALA A 29 -4.01 -10.87 -3.10
C ALA A 29 -5.28 -10.15 -3.60
N VAL A 30 -5.24 -8.84 -3.84
CA VAL A 30 -6.36 -8.08 -4.43
C VAL A 30 -6.49 -8.36 -5.93
N MET A 31 -5.37 -8.48 -6.67
CA MET A 31 -5.39 -8.82 -8.09
C MET A 31 -5.77 -10.29 -8.33
N ASP A 32 -5.30 -11.21 -7.49
CA ASP A 32 -5.64 -12.64 -7.56
C ASP A 32 -7.11 -12.90 -7.16
N ALA A 33 -7.79 -11.94 -6.52
CA ALA A 33 -9.21 -12.02 -6.13
C ALA A 33 -10.19 -11.60 -7.25
N GLU A 34 -9.81 -11.84 -8.51
CA GLU A 34 -10.63 -11.47 -9.67
C GLU A 34 -11.99 -12.17 -9.61
N GLY A 35 -13.06 -11.38 -9.48
CA GLY A 35 -14.43 -11.85 -9.36
C GLY A 35 -14.90 -12.19 -7.94
N ASP A 36 -14.04 -12.06 -6.91
CA ASP A 36 -14.38 -12.29 -5.50
C ASP A 36 -14.08 -11.06 -4.64
N THR A 37 -15.09 -10.19 -4.54
CA THR A 37 -15.01 -8.95 -3.75
C THR A 37 -14.77 -9.21 -2.26
N ASP A 38 -15.25 -10.33 -1.70
CA ASP A 38 -15.06 -10.64 -0.27
C ASP A 38 -13.59 -10.99 0.01
N LEU A 39 -12.97 -11.74 -0.90
CA LEU A 39 -11.55 -12.07 -0.84
C LEU A 39 -10.66 -10.82 -0.95
N ALA A 40 -10.98 -9.91 -1.87
CA ALA A 40 -10.29 -8.63 -2.00
C ALA A 40 -10.40 -7.79 -0.72
N LEU A 41 -11.59 -7.73 -0.11
CA LEU A 41 -11.82 -6.99 1.14
C LEU A 41 -11.05 -7.59 2.32
N ARG A 42 -10.93 -8.92 2.39
CA ARG A 42 -10.13 -9.61 3.41
C ARG A 42 -8.64 -9.31 3.26
N ALA A 43 -8.13 -9.25 2.03
CA ALA A 43 -6.74 -8.88 1.77
C ALA A 43 -6.44 -7.45 2.25
N VAL A 44 -7.29 -6.49 1.91
CA VAL A 44 -7.17 -5.09 2.36
C VAL A 44 -7.30 -4.99 3.89
N ASN A 45 -8.23 -5.72 4.50
CA ASN A 45 -8.40 -5.70 5.95
C ASN A 45 -7.20 -6.36 6.68
N THR A 46 -6.56 -7.34 6.05
CA THR A 46 -5.32 -7.95 6.56
C THR A 46 -4.18 -6.94 6.53
N LEU A 47 -4.03 -6.19 5.43
CA LEU A 47 -3.08 -5.07 5.35
C LEU A 47 -3.36 -4.00 6.41
N LYS A 48 -4.63 -3.61 6.57
CA LYS A 48 -5.06 -2.63 7.59
C LYS A 48 -4.75 -3.12 9.01
N LYS A 49 -5.00 -4.40 9.32
CA LYS A 49 -4.69 -5.00 10.63
C LYS A 49 -3.18 -5.09 10.86
N ALA A 50 -2.40 -5.43 9.84
CA ALA A 50 -0.94 -5.37 9.93
C ALA A 50 -0.47 -3.94 10.24
N ALA A 51 -1.07 -2.93 9.58
CA ALA A 51 -0.78 -1.51 9.80
C ALA A 51 -1.18 -1.01 11.18
N PHE A 52 -2.29 -1.50 11.72
CA PHE A 52 -2.77 -1.09 13.03
C PHE A 52 -2.11 -1.86 14.20
N GLY A 53 -1.69 -3.10 13.96
CA GLY A 53 -1.24 -4.03 15.00
C GLY A 53 0.28 -4.17 15.16
N ARG A 54 1.09 -3.71 14.19
CA ARG A 54 2.56 -3.75 14.31
C ARG A 54 3.17 -2.36 14.33
N THR A 55 3.95 -2.09 15.38
CA THR A 55 4.98 -1.04 15.44
C THR A 55 6.10 -1.20 14.40
N SER A 56 6.00 -2.21 13.51
CA SER A 56 7.04 -2.63 12.55
C SER A 56 6.73 -2.30 11.10
N LEU A 57 5.54 -1.77 10.80
CA LEU A 57 5.22 -1.37 9.42
C LEU A 57 6.02 -0.12 9.10
N LYS A 58 7.02 -0.28 8.22
CA LYS A 58 7.95 0.78 7.87
C LYS A 58 7.24 1.74 6.93
N LEU A 59 6.51 2.70 7.51
CA LEU A 59 6.05 3.88 6.79
C LEU A 59 7.26 4.53 6.14
N ARG A 60 7.24 4.65 4.82
CA ARG A 60 8.21 5.48 4.13
C ARG A 60 7.82 6.91 4.46
N ILE A 61 8.58 7.55 5.35
CA ILE A 61 8.51 9.01 5.47
C ILE A 61 9.29 9.54 4.27
N PRO A 62 8.66 10.18 3.28
CA PRO A 62 9.39 10.86 2.23
C PRO A 62 10.29 11.88 2.92
N ALA A 63 11.57 11.92 2.57
CA ALA A 63 12.50 12.85 3.19
C ALA A 63 11.84 14.24 3.25
N CYS A 64 11.57 14.73 4.47
CA CYS A 64 11.10 16.11 4.64
C CYS A 64 12.10 16.96 3.88
N GLN A 65 11.63 17.61 2.81
CA GLN A 65 12.36 18.68 2.15
C GLN A 65 12.43 19.82 3.18
N GLN A 66 13.36 19.70 4.14
CA GLN A 66 13.75 20.80 5.00
C GLN A 66 14.36 21.81 4.05
N LYS A 67 13.55 22.80 3.64
CA LYS A 67 14.06 23.97 2.95
C LYS A 67 15.20 24.52 3.80
N PRO A 68 16.42 24.67 3.25
CA PRO A 68 17.52 25.23 4.03
C PRO A 68 17.10 26.62 4.51
N VAL A 69 17.21 26.86 5.81
CA VAL A 69 17.09 28.22 6.34
C VAL A 69 18.29 28.99 5.76
N GLN A 70 18.04 29.92 4.85
CA GLN A 70 19.08 30.81 4.34
C GLN A 70 19.27 31.89 5.41
N LEU A 71 20.46 31.90 6.01
CA LEU A 71 20.97 32.97 6.89
C LEU A 71 21.37 34.19 6.06
#